data_AF-A0A4R4D4A4-F1
#
_entry.id   AF-A0A4R4D4A4-F1
#
_cell.length_a   1.000
_cell.length_b   1.000
_cell.length_c   1.000
_cell.angle_alpha   90.00
_cell.angle_beta   90.00
_cell.angle_gamma   90.00
#
_symmetry.space_group_name_H-M   'P 1'
#
loop_
_entity.id
_entity.type
_entity.pdbx_description
1 polymer ?
#
loop_
_entity_poly.entity_id
_entity_poly.type
_entity_poly.pdbx_seq_one_letter_code
_entity_poly.pdbx_strand_id
1 'polypeptide(L)'
;MTLWTLAFLALGSALGVAQPLPPQERRTVSWYVANPWALEAVTRACRDDPGRLRGSPDCVNADQARIVVAEREARARAGLRPEPPAGATPDAERARAAEAEARRNLGDLTPPTSPRYWAARPVERARQLAYCGRMSGEQQARFYCDAARAAEAGAGRPRP
;
A
#
# COMPACT_ATOMS: atom_id res chain seq x y z
N MET A 1 -25.21 76.83 -20.86
CA MET A 1 -25.93 76.41 -19.64
C MET A 1 -25.95 74.89 -19.61
N THR A 2 -25.35 74.30 -18.56
CA THR A 2 -25.59 72.93 -18.00
C THR A 2 -25.40 71.71 -18.92
N LEU A 3 -24.76 70.58 -18.61
CA LEU A 3 -24.16 69.92 -17.43
C LEU A 3 -23.50 68.63 -18.01
N TRP A 4 -22.19 68.41 -17.89
CA TRP A 4 -21.52 67.33 -17.13
C TRP A 4 -22.19 65.95 -17.01
N THR A 5 -21.33 64.89 -16.98
CA THR A 5 -21.54 63.43 -16.79
C THR A 5 -21.84 62.65 -18.08
N LEU A 6 -21.15 61.57 -18.50
CA LEU A 6 -20.42 60.47 -17.84
C LEU A 6 -19.26 60.04 -18.78
N ALA A 7 -17.99 60.05 -18.37
CA ALA A 7 -17.33 59.06 -17.52
C ALA A 7 -17.15 57.67 -18.18
N PHE A 8 -15.95 57.48 -18.75
CA PHE A 8 -15.12 56.27 -18.73
C PHE A 8 -15.79 54.96 -18.23
N LEU A 9 -16.14 54.08 -19.15
CA LEU A 9 -16.33 52.64 -18.97
C LEU A 9 -15.91 51.98 -20.29
N ALA A 10 -15.02 51.00 -20.38
CA ALA A 10 -14.61 50.02 -19.40
C ALA A 10 -13.13 49.64 -19.64
N LEU A 11 -12.29 49.96 -18.66
CA LEU A 11 -10.98 49.36 -18.48
C LEU A 11 -11.13 48.33 -17.37
N GLY A 12 -10.85 47.06 -17.65
CA GLY A 12 -10.67 46.04 -16.63
C GLY A 12 -11.56 44.82 -16.80
N SER A 13 -10.97 43.74 -17.33
CA SER A 13 -11.26 42.34 -16.98
C SER A 13 -10.22 41.43 -17.64
N ALA A 14 -8.95 41.60 -17.29
CA ALA A 14 -7.93 40.57 -17.47
C ALA A 14 -7.33 40.21 -16.11
N LEU A 15 -8.20 39.90 -15.14
CA LEU A 15 -7.80 39.13 -13.97
C LEU A 15 -7.74 37.67 -14.43
N GLY A 16 -6.58 37.28 -14.97
CA GLY A 16 -6.22 35.88 -15.07
C GLY A 16 -6.25 35.30 -13.66
N VAL A 17 -7.27 34.51 -13.37
CA VAL A 17 -7.33 33.71 -12.15
C VAL A 17 -6.13 32.78 -12.22
N ALA A 18 -5.09 33.05 -11.43
CA ALA A 18 -4.00 32.12 -11.24
C ALA A 18 -4.59 30.86 -10.61
N GLN A 19 -4.93 29.87 -11.45
CA GLN A 19 -5.31 28.55 -10.95
C GLN A 19 -4.09 28.02 -10.20
N PRO A 20 -4.19 27.64 -8.92
CA PRO A 20 -3.12 26.92 -8.26
C PRO A 20 -2.87 25.66 -9.09
N LEU A 21 -1.66 25.54 -9.63
CA LEU A 21 -1.20 24.31 -10.27
C LEU A 21 -1.54 23.16 -9.32
N PRO A 22 -2.21 22.09 -9.80
CA PRO A 22 -2.50 20.93 -8.96
C PRO A 22 -1.18 20.53 -8.30
N PRO A 23 -1.18 20.25 -6.97
CA PRO A 23 0.04 19.89 -6.28
C PRO A 23 0.64 18.71 -7.04
N GLN A 24 1.77 18.95 -7.70
CA GLN A 24 2.59 17.89 -8.29
C GLN A 24 2.70 16.81 -7.23
N GLU A 25 2.33 15.58 -7.56
CA GLU A 25 2.33 14.46 -6.63
C GLU A 25 3.78 14.22 -6.20
N ARG A 26 4.18 14.87 -5.11
CA ARG A 26 5.57 14.89 -4.64
C ARG A 26 5.92 13.50 -4.12
N ARG A 27 6.67 12.75 -4.92
CA ARG A 27 7.21 11.45 -4.54
C ARG A 27 8.11 11.61 -3.34
N THR A 28 7.84 10.87 -2.28
CA THR A 28 8.60 10.92 -1.04
C THR A 28 9.90 10.11 -1.14
N VAL A 29 10.80 10.31 -0.18
CA VAL A 29 12.00 9.47 -0.01
C VAL A 29 11.62 7.99 0.10
N SER A 30 10.58 7.67 0.89
CA SER A 30 10.12 6.28 1.06
C SER A 30 9.59 5.67 -0.23
N TRP A 31 8.95 6.46 -1.10
CA TRP A 31 8.51 6.01 -2.41
C TRP A 31 9.71 5.67 -3.30
N TYR A 32 10.73 6.54 -3.35
CA TYR A 32 11.95 6.27 -4.12
C TYR A 32 12.72 5.05 -3.63
N VAL A 33 12.82 4.86 -2.31
CA VAL A 33 13.42 3.65 -1.72
C VAL A 33 12.66 2.37 -2.13
N ALA A 34 11.34 2.45 -2.30
CA ALA A 34 10.52 1.33 -2.76
C ALA A 34 10.50 1.15 -4.30
N ASN A 35 11.00 2.13 -5.08
CA ASN A 35 10.94 2.15 -6.53
C ASN A 35 12.34 2.37 -7.13
N PRO A 36 13.21 1.33 -7.15
CA PRO A 36 14.62 1.48 -7.53
C PRO A 36 14.82 1.95 -8.97
N TRP A 37 13.96 1.51 -9.90
CA TRP A 37 14.00 1.95 -11.30
C TRP A 37 13.76 3.46 -11.43
N ALA A 38 12.82 4.01 -10.65
CA ALA A 38 12.50 5.43 -10.67
C ALA A 38 13.60 6.25 -9.98
N LEU A 39 14.14 5.73 -8.88
CA LEU A 39 15.28 6.32 -8.19
C LEU A 39 16.48 6.46 -9.13
N GLU A 40 16.82 5.42 -9.88
CA GLU A 40 17.94 5.47 -10.84
C GLU A 40 17.68 6.48 -11.97
N ALA A 41 16.49 6.42 -12.58
CA ALA A 41 16.13 7.30 -13.69
C ALA A 41 16.15 8.78 -13.29
N VAL A 42 15.56 9.11 -12.14
CA VAL A 42 15.53 10.49 -11.61
C VAL A 42 16.93 10.93 -11.20
N THR A 43 17.70 10.09 -10.50
CA THR A 43 19.09 10.41 -10.15
C THR A 43 19.92 10.77 -11.38
N ARG A 44 19.76 10.01 -12.47
CA ARG A 44 20.42 10.27 -13.74
C ARG A 44 20.00 11.62 -14.32
N ALA A 45 18.69 11.88 -14.39
CA ALA A 45 18.16 13.17 -14.87
C ALA A 45 18.68 14.36 -14.05
N CYS A 46 18.74 14.23 -12.72
CA CYS A 46 19.26 15.25 -11.82
C CYS A 46 20.75 15.54 -12.03
N ARG A 47 21.54 14.51 -12.36
CA ARG A 47 22.96 14.64 -12.67
C ARG A 47 23.19 15.30 -14.03
N ASP A 48 22.37 14.94 -15.02
CA ASP A 48 22.53 15.40 -16.39
C ASP A 48 22.02 16.85 -16.58
N ASP A 49 21.13 17.34 -15.71
CA ASP A 49 20.64 18.72 -15.71
C ASP A 49 20.55 19.34 -14.29
N PRO A 50 21.71 19.59 -13.65
CA PRO A 50 21.74 20.10 -12.29
C PRO A 50 21.28 21.56 -12.21
N GLY A 51 21.41 22.34 -13.29
CA GLY A 51 21.02 23.74 -13.31
C GLY A 51 19.51 23.93 -13.16
N ARG A 52 18.71 23.11 -13.86
CA ARG A 52 17.25 23.18 -13.79
C ARG A 52 16.66 22.35 -12.67
N LEU A 53 17.24 21.19 -12.35
CA LEU A 53 16.57 20.17 -11.54
C LEU A 53 17.09 20.03 -10.10
N ARG A 54 18.30 20.52 -9.76
CA ARG A 54 18.94 20.27 -8.44
C ARG A 54 18.05 20.64 -7.24
N GLY A 55 17.27 21.71 -7.33
CA GLY A 55 16.37 22.16 -6.26
C GLY A 55 14.95 21.58 -6.33
N SER A 56 14.65 20.75 -7.33
CA SER A 56 13.33 20.16 -7.46
C SER A 56 13.07 19.16 -6.33
N PRO A 57 11.81 19.04 -5.85
CA PRO A 57 11.46 18.05 -4.84
C PRO A 57 11.86 16.62 -5.22
N ASP A 58 11.79 16.28 -6.50
CA ASP A 58 12.18 14.96 -6.99
C ASP A 58 13.68 14.71 -6.86
N CYS A 59 14.54 15.67 -7.24
CA CYS A 59 15.98 15.51 -7.09
C CYS A 59 16.41 15.49 -5.62
N VAL A 60 15.81 16.34 -4.78
CA VAL A 60 16.08 16.33 -3.33
C VAL A 60 15.67 14.99 -2.73
N ASN A 61 14.47 14.49 -3.03
CA ASN A 61 13.98 13.23 -2.45
C ASN A 61 14.71 12.01 -3.02
N ALA A 62 15.09 12.00 -4.28
CA ALA A 62 15.90 10.95 -4.89
C ALA A 62 17.31 10.92 -4.27
N ASP A 63 17.95 12.08 -4.05
CA ASP A 63 19.25 12.14 -3.41
C ASP A 63 19.22 11.60 -1.96
N GLN A 64 18.23 12.04 -1.17
CA GLN A 64 18.01 11.49 0.17
C GLN A 64 17.74 9.98 0.16
N ALA A 65 16.99 9.49 -0.83
CA ALA A 65 16.74 8.05 -0.98
C ALA A 65 18.01 7.26 -1.27
N ARG A 66 18.96 7.80 -2.05
CA ARG A 66 20.26 7.15 -2.29
C ARG A 66 21.06 6.97 -1.02
N ILE A 67 21.05 7.97 -0.13
CA ILE A 67 21.71 7.88 1.18
C ILE A 67 21.09 6.74 1.99
N VAL A 68 19.76 6.71 2.09
CA VAL A 68 19.03 5.66 2.82
C VAL A 68 19.33 4.26 2.26
N VAL A 69 19.38 4.10 0.93
CA VAL A 69 19.73 2.82 0.29
C VAL A 69 21.18 2.43 0.61
N ALA A 70 22.13 3.35 0.45
CA ALA A 70 23.53 3.10 0.72
C ALA A 70 23.79 2.71 2.19
N GLU A 71 23.11 3.37 3.14
CA GLU A 71 23.18 3.01 4.56
C GLU A 71 22.63 1.60 4.83
N ARG A 72 21.49 1.25 4.22
CA ARG A 72 20.90 -0.10 4.35
C ARG A 72 21.84 -1.16 3.81
N GLU A 73 22.44 -0.92 2.64
CA GLU A 73 23.42 -1.83 2.06
C GLU A 73 24.68 -1.96 2.93
N ALA A 74 25.18 -0.86 3.48
CA ALA A 74 26.34 -0.88 4.37
C ALA A 74 26.05 -1.70 5.64
N ARG A 75 24.89 -1.49 6.27
CA ARG A 75 24.43 -2.29 7.42
C ARG A 75 24.29 -3.77 7.08
N ALA A 76 23.71 -4.08 5.91
CA ALA A 76 23.57 -5.46 5.45
C ALA A 76 24.93 -6.14 5.24
N ARG A 77 25.89 -5.45 4.60
CA ARG A 77 27.27 -5.94 4.44
C ARG A 77 28.00 -6.14 5.78
N ALA A 78 27.69 -5.30 6.77
CA ALA A 78 28.21 -5.43 8.13
C ALA A 78 27.50 -6.52 8.97
N GLY A 79 26.53 -7.25 8.41
CA GLY A 79 25.76 -8.26 9.14
C GLY A 79 24.83 -7.68 10.21
N LEU A 80 24.59 -6.36 10.20
CA LEU A 80 23.71 -5.72 11.16
C LEU A 80 22.26 -5.97 10.73
N ARG A 81 21.50 -6.66 11.56
CA ARG A 81 20.05 -6.78 11.35
C ARG A 81 19.41 -5.38 11.37
N PRO A 82 18.38 -5.14 10.54
CA PRO A 82 17.55 -3.96 10.69
C PRO A 82 17.07 -3.88 12.14
N GLU A 83 17.21 -2.71 12.76
CA GLU A 83 16.58 -2.48 14.05
C GLU A 83 15.08 -2.71 13.90
N PRO A 84 14.45 -3.45 14.83
CA PRO A 84 13.01 -3.52 14.86
C PRO A 84 12.45 -2.09 15.01
N PRO A 85 11.30 -1.78 14.38
CA PRO A 85 10.73 -0.45 14.49
C PRO A 85 10.53 -0.08 15.97
N ALA A 86 10.69 1.19 16.31
CA ALA A 86 10.50 1.67 17.67
C ALA A 86 9.15 1.16 18.22
N GLY A 87 9.18 0.46 19.36
CA GLY A 87 8.00 -0.15 19.98
C GLY A 87 7.65 -1.57 19.50
N ALA A 88 8.45 -2.21 18.65
CA ALA A 88 8.32 -3.65 18.38
C ALA A 88 8.90 -4.47 19.54
N THR A 89 8.15 -4.53 20.63
CA THR A 89 8.36 -5.52 21.69
C THR A 89 7.64 -6.82 21.33
N PRO A 90 8.07 -7.99 21.87
CA PRO A 90 7.33 -9.23 21.72
C PRO A 90 5.86 -9.11 22.16
N ASP A 91 5.58 -8.27 23.16
CA ASP A 91 4.22 -7.99 23.63
C ASP A 91 3.39 -7.21 22.60
N ALA A 92 3.98 -6.18 21.99
CA ALA A 92 3.33 -5.42 20.94
C ALA A 92 3.06 -6.28 19.69
N GLU A 93 3.95 -7.21 19.36
CA GLU A 93 3.73 -8.19 18.29
C GLU A 93 2.58 -9.14 18.61
N ARG A 94 2.57 -9.73 19.82
CA ARG A 94 1.47 -10.58 20.29
C ARG A 94 0.12 -9.85 20.29
N ALA A 95 0.08 -8.60 20.73
CA ALA A 95 -1.12 -7.77 20.72
C ALA A 95 -1.63 -7.53 19.29
N ARG A 96 -0.76 -7.17 18.34
CA ARG A 96 -1.12 -7.00 16.92
C ARG A 96 -1.63 -8.30 16.30
N ALA A 97 -1.02 -9.44 16.64
CA ALA A 97 -1.47 -10.75 16.18
C ALA A 97 -2.87 -11.08 16.72
N ALA A 98 -3.10 -10.85 18.02
CA ALA A 98 -4.38 -11.07 18.67
C ALA A 98 -5.49 -10.17 18.10
N GLU A 99 -5.21 -8.89 17.85
CA GLU A 99 -6.17 -7.98 17.21
C GLU A 99 -6.48 -8.39 15.76
N ALA A 100 -5.46 -8.78 15.00
CA ALA A 100 -5.65 -9.29 13.65
C ALA A 100 -6.51 -10.57 13.65
N GLU A 101 -6.32 -11.43 14.65
CA GLU A 101 -7.13 -12.63 14.85
C GLU A 101 -8.57 -12.31 15.27
N ALA A 102 -8.76 -11.40 16.23
CA ALA A 102 -10.08 -10.93 16.63
C ALA A 102 -10.84 -10.31 15.46
N ARG A 103 -10.16 -9.55 14.60
CA ARG A 103 -10.74 -8.99 13.36
C ARG A 103 -11.06 -10.05 12.33
N ARG A 104 -10.23 -11.11 12.18
CA ARG A 104 -10.56 -12.27 11.33
C ARG A 104 -11.78 -13.02 11.87
N ASN A 105 -11.92 -13.05 13.18
CA ASN A 105 -12.95 -13.82 13.83
C ASN A 105 -14.26 -13.05 13.98
N LEU A 106 -14.31 -11.70 14.05
CA LEU A 106 -15.55 -10.90 14.23
C LEU A 106 -16.56 -11.51 15.24
N GLY A 107 -16.08 -12.25 16.25
CA GLY A 107 -16.90 -13.02 17.19
C GLY A 107 -17.46 -14.37 16.68
N ASP A 108 -17.30 -14.70 15.40
CA ASP A 108 -17.54 -16.03 14.84
C ASP A 108 -16.37 -16.98 15.16
N LEU A 109 -16.52 -17.73 16.26
CA LEU A 109 -15.60 -18.77 16.71
C LEU A 109 -15.88 -20.13 16.04
N THR A 110 -16.61 -20.17 14.93
CA THR A 110 -16.82 -21.42 14.19
C THR A 110 -15.45 -21.97 13.76
N PRO A 111 -15.07 -23.20 14.13
CA PRO A 111 -13.73 -23.71 13.83
C PRO A 111 -13.58 -24.01 12.33
N PRO A 112 -12.36 -23.92 11.76
CA PRO A 112 -12.08 -24.28 10.36
C PRO A 112 -12.37 -25.75 10.02
N THR A 113 -12.57 -26.62 11.01
CA THR A 113 -13.04 -27.99 10.82
C THR A 113 -14.53 -28.06 10.45
N SER A 114 -15.29 -26.99 10.63
CA SER A 114 -16.70 -26.90 10.27
C SER A 114 -16.88 -26.38 8.84
N PRO A 115 -17.70 -27.03 7.99
CA PRO A 115 -18.07 -26.47 6.70
C PRO A 115 -18.71 -25.07 6.78
N ARG A 116 -19.36 -24.75 7.91
CA ARG A 116 -19.98 -23.44 8.12
C ARG A 116 -18.95 -22.30 8.16
N TYR A 117 -17.75 -22.55 8.70
CA TYR A 117 -16.65 -21.57 8.71
C TYR A 117 -16.30 -21.13 7.29
N TRP A 118 -16.15 -22.10 6.39
CA TRP A 118 -15.79 -21.89 4.99
C TRP A 118 -16.94 -21.34 4.14
N ALA A 119 -18.19 -21.70 4.47
CA ALA A 119 -19.36 -21.14 3.81
C ALA A 119 -19.50 -19.63 4.03
N ALA A 120 -19.16 -19.15 5.23
CA ALA A 120 -19.16 -17.72 5.55
C ALA A 120 -17.95 -16.96 4.96
N ARG A 121 -16.92 -17.67 4.45
CA ARG A 121 -15.64 -17.11 4.01
C ARG A 121 -15.27 -17.60 2.59
N PRO A 122 -16.02 -17.22 1.55
CA PRO A 122 -15.85 -17.80 0.20
C PRO A 122 -14.48 -17.52 -0.43
N VAL A 123 -13.88 -16.35 -0.19
CA VAL A 123 -12.54 -16.01 -0.70
C VAL A 123 -11.46 -16.85 -0.02
N GLU A 124 -11.54 -17.04 1.29
CA GLU A 124 -10.60 -17.88 2.04
C GLU A 124 -10.77 -19.36 1.68
N ARG A 125 -12.02 -19.81 1.50
CA ARG A 125 -12.33 -21.16 1.02
C ARG A 125 -11.68 -21.44 -0.34
N ALA A 126 -11.81 -20.53 -1.31
CA ALA A 126 -11.20 -20.71 -2.62
C ALA A 126 -9.66 -20.83 -2.54
N ARG A 127 -9.01 -20.02 -1.70
CA ARG A 127 -7.57 -20.11 -1.45
C ARG A 127 -7.18 -21.43 -0.77
N GLN A 128 -7.96 -21.87 0.22
CA GLN A 128 -7.73 -23.14 0.89
C GLN A 128 -7.84 -24.31 -0.08
N LEU A 129 -8.86 -24.33 -0.95
CA LEU A 129 -9.03 -25.37 -1.97
C LEU A 129 -7.87 -25.39 -2.98
N ALA A 130 -7.39 -24.22 -3.41
CA ALA A 130 -6.20 -24.13 -4.26
C ALA A 130 -4.93 -24.67 -3.56
N TYR A 131 -4.81 -24.46 -2.25
CA TYR A 131 -3.72 -25.03 -1.45
C TYR A 131 -3.85 -26.56 -1.33
N CYS A 132 -5.05 -27.05 -1.00
CA CYS A 132 -5.37 -28.48 -0.92
C CYS A 132 -5.09 -29.23 -2.22
N GLY A 133 -5.31 -28.61 -3.39
CA GLY A 133 -5.02 -29.20 -4.70
C GLY A 133 -3.53 -29.51 -4.95
N ARG A 134 -2.62 -28.98 -4.12
CA ARG A 134 -1.17 -29.23 -4.20
C ARG A 134 -0.66 -30.21 -3.12
N MET A 135 -1.57 -30.77 -2.31
CA MET A 135 -1.24 -31.61 -1.16
C MET A 135 -1.52 -33.09 -1.41
N SER A 136 -0.76 -33.97 -0.75
CA SER A 136 -1.11 -35.39 -0.69
C SER A 136 -2.38 -35.64 0.13
N GLY A 137 -3.03 -36.79 -0.06
CA GLY A 137 -4.25 -37.13 0.69
C GLY A 137 -4.04 -37.13 2.22
N GLU A 138 -2.88 -37.59 2.70
CA GLU A 138 -2.53 -37.57 4.13
C GLU A 138 -2.40 -36.13 4.66
N GLN A 139 -1.80 -35.24 3.87
CA GLN A 139 -1.70 -33.82 4.22
C GLN A 139 -3.09 -33.16 4.24
N GLN A 140 -3.92 -33.44 3.24
CA GLN A 140 -5.26 -32.85 3.14
C GLN A 140 -6.12 -33.13 4.38
N ALA A 141 -6.01 -34.32 4.97
CA ALA A 141 -6.72 -34.68 6.20
C ALA A 141 -6.34 -33.80 7.42
N ARG A 142 -5.15 -33.19 7.42
CA ARG A 142 -4.66 -32.32 8.51
C ARG A 142 -4.97 -30.83 8.27
N PHE A 143 -5.23 -30.44 7.03
CA PHE A 143 -5.36 -29.03 6.62
C PHE A 143 -6.79 -28.64 6.21
N TYR A 144 -7.80 -29.16 6.93
CA TYR A 144 -9.21 -28.76 6.82
C TYR A 144 -9.82 -28.87 5.41
N CYS A 145 -9.17 -29.61 4.51
CA CYS A 145 -9.54 -29.68 3.11
C CYS A 145 -10.93 -30.30 2.90
N ASP A 146 -11.33 -31.22 3.77
CA ASP A 146 -12.65 -31.85 3.72
C ASP A 146 -13.76 -30.87 4.06
N ALA A 147 -13.58 -30.07 5.11
CA ALA A 147 -14.54 -29.05 5.52
C ALA A 147 -14.71 -27.97 4.45
N ALA A 148 -13.61 -27.53 3.83
CA ALA A 148 -13.65 -26.56 2.73
C ALA A 148 -14.39 -27.12 1.50
N ARG A 149 -14.12 -28.38 1.12
CA ARG A 149 -14.81 -29.05 -0.01
C ARG A 149 -16.30 -29.26 0.27
N ALA A 150 -16.65 -29.68 1.48
CA ALA A 150 -18.04 -29.86 1.88
C ALA A 150 -18.84 -28.54 1.79
N ALA A 151 -18.21 -27.42 2.16
CA ALA A 151 -18.80 -26.10 2.02
C ALA A 151 -18.99 -25.68 0.55
N GLU A 152 -18.04 -26.01 -0.33
CA GLU A 152 -18.14 -25.76 -1.77
C GLU A 152 -19.32 -26.54 -2.39
N ALA A 153 -19.44 -27.83 -2.06
CA ALA A 153 -20.55 -28.68 -2.54
C ALA A 153 -21.92 -28.20 -2.05
N GLY A 154 -21.99 -27.61 -0.86
CA GLY A 154 -23.22 -27.02 -0.32
C GLY A 154 -23.61 -25.68 -0.95
N ALA A 155 -22.63 -24.88 -1.42
CA ALA A 155 -22.88 -23.57 -2.03
C ALA A 155 -23.57 -23.66 -3.40
N GLY A 156 -23.40 -24.78 -4.12
CA GLY A 156 -24.02 -25.00 -5.43
C GLY A 156 -25.45 -25.57 -5.38
N ARG A 157 -26.00 -25.86 -4.20
CA ARG A 157 -27.39 -26.34 -4.07
C ARG A 157 -28.36 -25.17 -3.95
N PRO A 158 -29.43 -25.11 -4.75
CA PRO A 158 -30.50 -24.14 -4.54
C PRO A 158 -31.12 -24.36 -3.16
N ARG A 159 -31.42 -23.27 -2.44
CA ARG A 159 -32.22 -23.35 -1.21
C ARG A 159 -33.67 -23.71 -1.60
N PRO A 160 -34.32 -24.62 -0.85
CA PRO A 160 -35.72 -24.96 -1.09
C PRO A 160 -36.64 -23.75 -0.90
#